data_AF-A0A1A9V1F4-F1
#
_entry.id   AF-A0A1A9V1F4-F1
#
_cell.length_a   1.000
_cell.length_b   1.000
_cell.length_c   1.000
_cell.angle_alpha   90.00
_cell.angle_beta   90.00
_cell.angle_gamma   90.00
#
_symmetry.space_group_name_H-M   'P 1'
#
loop_
_entity.id
_entity.type
_entity.pdbx_description
1 polymer ?
#
loop_
_entity_poly.entity_id
_entity_poly.type
_entity_poly.pdbx_seq_one_letter_code
_entity_poly.pdbx_strand_id
1 'polypeptide(L)'
;MLRRNSNITQNGNNGYEFEVVIIYGNSPDGTLEVVKDLQNIYGENKIVLRPRSGKLCLGTAYIHGLKHATGNFVILMEADLSHHPKLTPDFIQLQKKRDLDIVSDTRYKD
;
A
#
# COMPACT_ATOMS: atom_id res chain seq x y z
N MET A 1 7.54 -12.50 -8.03
CA MET A 1 6.20 -11.88 -8.25
C MET A 1 5.79 -12.17 -9.70
N LEU A 2 4.54 -12.59 -9.98
CA LEU A 2 4.12 -12.99 -11.34
C LEU A 2 3.87 -11.76 -12.23
N ARG A 3 4.63 -11.64 -13.31
CA ARG A 3 4.45 -10.64 -14.37
C ARG A 3 3.21 -10.96 -15.21
N ARG A 4 2.35 -9.96 -15.47
CA ARG A 4 1.63 -9.86 -16.74
C ARG A 4 1.25 -8.42 -17.08
N ASN A 5 1.73 -7.96 -18.23
CA ASN A 5 1.40 -6.68 -18.86
C ASN A 5 -0.06 -6.65 -19.32
N SER A 6 -0.76 -5.52 -19.16
CA SER A 6 -1.11 -4.57 -20.24
C SER A 6 -2.20 -3.59 -19.77
N ASN A 7 -2.02 -2.32 -20.15
CA ASN A 7 -2.98 -1.21 -20.10
C ASN A 7 -3.20 -0.53 -18.73
N ILE A 8 -2.35 0.44 -18.38
CA ILE A 8 -2.60 1.35 -17.25
C ILE A 8 -3.29 2.60 -17.80
N THR A 9 -4.56 2.75 -17.46
CA THR A 9 -5.37 3.94 -17.74
C THR A 9 -4.84 5.08 -16.87
N GLN A 10 -4.44 6.18 -17.50
CA GLN A 10 -3.88 7.32 -16.80
C GLN A 10 -5.00 8.16 -16.17
N ASN A 11 -5.08 8.23 -14.84
CA ASN A 11 -5.81 9.30 -14.16
C ASN A 11 -5.24 9.58 -12.76
N GLY A 12 -4.64 10.76 -12.59
CA GLY A 12 -4.21 11.34 -11.31
C GLY A 12 -2.70 11.48 -11.13
N ASN A 13 -2.12 12.56 -11.69
CA ASN A 13 -0.79 13.15 -11.43
C ASN A 13 0.50 12.28 -11.41
N ASN A 14 0.47 10.96 -11.65
CA ASN A 14 1.70 10.16 -11.86
C ASN A 14 1.50 8.90 -12.73
N GLY A 15 0.36 8.77 -13.43
CA GLY A 15 0.16 7.71 -14.44
C GLY A 15 -0.04 6.28 -13.91
N TYR A 16 -0.25 6.09 -12.59
CA TYR A 16 -0.50 4.79 -11.98
C TYR A 16 -1.87 4.76 -11.29
N GLU A 17 -2.67 3.74 -11.58
CA GLU A 17 -3.81 3.39 -10.73
C GLU A 17 -3.29 2.72 -9.44
N PHE A 18 -3.88 3.08 -8.31
CA PHE A 18 -3.48 2.57 -7.00
C PHE A 18 -4.68 2.35 -6.10
N GLU A 19 -4.49 1.44 -5.15
CA GLU A 19 -5.37 1.21 -4.01
C GLU A 19 -4.54 1.27 -2.73
N VAL A 20 -5.18 1.66 -1.63
CA VAL A 20 -4.59 1.70 -0.30
C VAL A 20 -5.33 0.68 0.57
N VAL A 21 -4.68 -0.45 0.84
CA VAL A 21 -5.23 -1.51 1.68
C VAL A 21 -4.86 -1.24 3.13
N ILE A 22 -5.86 -0.88 3.95
CA ILE A 22 -5.67 -0.56 5.36
C ILE A 22 -6.03 -1.77 6.20
N ILE A 23 -5.03 -2.34 6.86
CA ILE A 23 -5.22 -3.47 7.78
C ILE A 23 -5.43 -2.94 9.19
N TYR A 24 -6.68 -2.99 9.66
CA TYR A 24 -7.04 -2.46 10.96
C TYR A 24 -7.03 -3.53 12.05
N GLY A 25 -6.25 -3.30 13.12
CA GLY A 25 -6.00 -4.24 14.22
C GLY A 25 -6.92 -4.11 15.44
N ASN A 26 -8.11 -3.50 15.28
CA ASN A 26 -9.10 -3.33 16.36
C ASN A 26 -8.59 -2.47 17.54
N SER A 27 -8.01 -1.31 17.23
CA SER A 27 -7.57 -0.31 18.23
C SER A 27 -8.75 0.55 18.71
N PRO A 28 -8.92 0.84 20.00
CA PRO A 28 -10.07 1.61 20.52
C PRO A 28 -10.00 3.12 20.20
N ASP A 29 -9.07 3.57 19.37
CA ASP A 29 -8.73 4.98 19.13
C ASP A 29 -9.54 5.68 18.02
N GLY A 30 -10.58 5.03 17.49
CA GLY A 30 -11.43 5.61 16.44
C GLY A 30 -10.82 5.57 15.03
N THR A 31 -9.67 4.92 14.83
CA THR A 31 -9.05 4.77 13.49
C THR A 31 -10.02 4.20 12.46
N LEU A 32 -10.92 3.31 12.87
CA LEU A 32 -11.93 2.73 11.98
C LEU A 32 -12.84 3.78 11.35
N GLU A 33 -13.29 4.77 12.12
CA GLU A 33 -14.20 5.81 11.66
C GLU A 33 -13.48 6.76 10.71
N VAL A 34 -12.22 7.13 11.02
CA VAL A 34 -11.38 7.93 10.11
C VAL A 34 -11.20 7.23 8.76
N VAL A 35 -11.01 5.91 8.75
CA VAL A 35 -10.90 5.17 7.48
C VAL A 35 -12.20 5.18 6.70
N LYS A 36 -13.36 5.05 7.38
CA LYS A 36 -14.67 5.16 6.71
C LYS A 36 -14.88 6.56 6.11
N ASP A 37 -14.48 7.61 6.82
CA ASP A 37 -14.54 8.97 6.29
C ASP A 37 -13.65 9.12 5.05
N LEU A 38 -12.46 8.52 5.05
CA LEU A 38 -11.61 8.46 3.87
C LEU A 38 -12.24 7.66 2.72
N GLN A 39 -12.96 6.57 3.01
CA GLN A 39 -13.73 5.83 2.01
C GLN A 39 -14.84 6.71 1.40
N ASN A 40 -15.53 7.53 2.20
CA ASN A 40 -16.55 8.45 1.71
C ASN A 40 -15.96 9.53 0.78
N ILE A 41 -14.75 10.01 1.06
CA ILE A 41 -14.08 11.06 0.27
C ILE A 41 -13.46 10.50 -1.01
N TYR A 42 -12.74 9.38 -0.93
CA TYR A 42 -11.91 8.86 -2.02
C TYR A 42 -12.51 7.64 -2.75
N GLY A 43 -13.54 7.02 -2.18
CA GLY A 43 -14.19 5.81 -2.67
C GLY A 43 -13.64 4.52 -2.05
N GLU A 44 -14.53 3.55 -1.82
CA GLU A 44 -14.19 2.23 -1.26
C GLU A 44 -13.27 1.40 -2.18
N ASN A 45 -13.23 1.73 -3.47
CA ASN A 45 -12.33 1.12 -4.44
C ASN A 45 -10.88 1.62 -4.31
N LYS A 46 -10.65 2.80 -3.73
CA LYS A 46 -9.31 3.34 -3.48
C LYS A 46 -8.85 3.09 -2.06
N ILE A 47 -9.76 3.20 -1.08
CA ILE A 47 -9.47 2.94 0.32
C ILE A 47 -10.11 1.62 0.71
N VAL A 48 -9.30 0.56 0.77
CA VAL A 48 -9.77 -0.80 1.03
C VAL A 48 -9.52 -1.15 2.49
N LEU A 49 -10.56 -1.03 3.31
CA LEU A 49 -10.50 -1.38 4.73
C LEU A 49 -10.65 -2.90 4.93
N ARG A 50 -9.72 -3.49 5.69
CA ARG A 50 -9.71 -4.91 6.07
C ARG A 50 -9.49 -5.06 7.58
N PRO A 51 -10.56 -5.09 8.38
CA PRO A 51 -10.47 -5.24 9.82
C PRO A 51 -10.02 -6.67 10.18
N ARG A 52 -9.39 -6.81 11.35
CA ARG A 52 -8.92 -8.08 11.89
C ARG A 52 -9.52 -8.32 13.27
N SER A 53 -9.75 -9.59 13.59
CA SER A 53 -10.31 -10.05 14.88
C SER A 53 -9.28 -10.00 16.01
N GLY A 54 -8.76 -8.81 16.32
CA GLY A 54 -7.89 -8.54 17.46
C GLY A 54 -6.46 -8.11 17.11
N LYS A 55 -5.72 -7.77 18.17
CA LYS A 55 -4.34 -7.26 18.10
C LYS A 55 -3.36 -8.40 17.89
N LEU A 56 -3.19 -8.81 16.65
CA LEU A 56 -2.24 -9.83 16.22
C LEU A 56 -0.89 -9.22 15.80
N CYS A 57 0.16 -10.05 15.71
CA CYS A 57 1.51 -9.61 15.33
C CYS A 57 1.58 -8.91 13.97
N LEU A 58 2.50 -7.97 13.78
CA LEU A 58 2.69 -7.19 12.54
C LEU A 58 2.85 -8.06 11.30
N GLY A 59 3.63 -9.15 11.37
CA GLY A 59 3.82 -10.05 10.23
C GLY A 59 2.51 -10.65 9.69
N THR A 60 1.57 -10.94 10.59
CA THR A 60 0.24 -11.43 10.19
C THR A 60 -0.64 -10.34 9.57
N ALA A 61 -0.35 -9.05 9.85
CA ALA A 61 -1.00 -7.93 9.20
C ALA A 61 -0.53 -7.80 7.75
N TYR A 62 0.78 -7.90 7.52
CA TYR A 62 1.33 -7.90 6.16
C TYR A 62 0.82 -9.08 5.33
N ILE A 63 0.81 -10.30 5.87
CA ILE A 63 0.23 -11.46 5.16
C ILE A 63 -1.23 -11.21 4.79
N HIS A 64 -2.00 -10.61 5.70
CA HIS A 64 -3.40 -10.28 5.44
C HIS A 64 -3.56 -9.21 4.35
N GLY A 65 -2.72 -8.17 4.36
CA GLY A 65 -2.69 -7.15 3.31
C GLY A 65 -2.30 -7.71 1.95
N LEU A 66 -1.22 -8.49 1.90
CA LEU A 66 -0.73 -9.12 0.67
C LEU A 66 -1.77 -10.03 0.01
N LYS A 67 -2.61 -10.72 0.79
CA LYS A 67 -3.71 -11.55 0.26
C LYS A 67 -4.84 -10.75 -0.40
N HIS A 68 -4.97 -9.47 -0.05
CA HIS A 68 -6.03 -8.60 -0.55
C HIS A 68 -5.54 -7.56 -1.56
N ALA A 69 -4.23 -7.38 -1.70
CA ALA A 69 -3.65 -6.51 -2.70
C ALA A 69 -3.86 -7.09 -4.11
N THR A 70 -4.35 -6.26 -5.02
CA THR A 70 -4.61 -6.61 -6.43
C THR A 70 -3.62 -5.97 -7.40
N GLY A 71 -2.84 -4.99 -6.92
CA GLY A 71 -1.86 -4.26 -7.71
C GLY A 71 -0.67 -5.10 -8.19
N ASN A 72 -0.13 -4.70 -9.35
CA ASN A 72 1.10 -5.29 -9.92
C ASN A 72 2.36 -4.94 -9.12
N PHE A 73 2.31 -3.85 -8.36
CA PHE A 73 3.35 -3.41 -7.45
C PHE A 73 2.72 -3.32 -6.07
N VAL A 74 3.34 -3.97 -5.09
CA VAL A 74 2.87 -3.89 -3.70
C VAL A 74 3.95 -3.22 -2.87
N ILE A 75 3.55 -2.16 -2.19
CA ILE A 75 4.43 -1.37 -1.33
C ILE A 75 3.91 -1.52 0.09
N LEU A 76 4.77 -2.01 0.97
CA LEU A 76 4.47 -2.09 2.40
C LEU A 76 5.02 -0.84 3.06
N MET A 77 4.17 -0.14 3.82
CA MET A 77 4.54 1.09 4.50
C MET A 77 3.80 1.19 5.83
N GLU A 78 4.48 1.71 6.84
CA GLU A 78 3.88 2.03 8.14
C GLU A 78 2.96 3.26 8.03
N ALA A 79 1.92 3.30 8.86
CA ALA A 79 0.94 4.39 8.86
C ALA A 79 1.48 5.72 9.44
N ASP A 80 2.68 5.70 10.02
CA ASP A 80 3.32 6.86 10.67
C ASP A 80 4.02 7.81 9.68
N LEU A 81 3.95 7.53 8.38
CA LEU A 81 4.61 8.29 7.31
C LEU A 81 6.13 8.39 7.49
N SER A 82 6.77 7.43 8.18
CA SER A 82 8.23 7.36 8.31
C SER A 82 8.97 7.32 6.96
N HIS A 83 8.28 6.93 5.88
CA HIS A 83 8.74 7.05 4.50
C HIS A 83 7.75 7.92 3.72
N HIS A 84 8.24 8.94 3.01
CA HIS A 84 7.37 9.82 2.26
C HIS A 84 6.90 9.10 0.97
N PRO A 85 5.58 9.02 0.68
CA PRO A 85 5.05 8.39 -0.53
C PRO A 85 5.55 8.98 -1.86
N LYS A 86 6.28 10.10 -1.81
CA LYS A 86 6.86 10.77 -2.98
C LYS A 86 7.95 9.91 -3.63
N LEU A 87 8.55 8.98 -2.89
CA LEU A 87 9.58 8.06 -3.38
C LEU A 87 9.00 6.82 -4.08
N THR A 88 7.71 6.54 -3.93
CA THR A 88 7.04 5.39 -4.54
C THR A 88 7.25 5.27 -6.06
N PRO A 89 7.12 6.33 -6.88
CA PRO A 89 7.38 6.24 -8.31
C PRO A 89 8.84 5.89 -8.63
N ASP A 90 9.79 6.32 -7.80
CA ASP A 90 11.21 6.05 -8.01
C ASP A 90 11.54 4.57 -7.74
N PHE A 91 10.90 3.96 -6.74
CA PHE A 91 11.02 2.52 -6.50
C PHE A 91 10.48 1.68 -7.66
N ILE A 92 9.29 2.05 -8.19
CA ILE A 92 8.70 1.36 -9.34
C ILE A 92 9.60 1.50 -10.57
N GLN A 93 10.17 2.69 -10.80
CA GLN A 93 11.10 2.93 -11.90
C GLN A 93 12.39 2.13 -11.74
N LEU A 94 12.97 2.10 -10.54
CA LEU A 94 14.20 1.36 -10.25
C LEU A 94 14.00 -0.15 -10.47
N GLN A 95 12.89 -0.68 -9.97
CA GLN A 95 12.53 -2.08 -10.14
C GLN A 95 12.40 -2.44 -11.62
N LYS A 96 11.68 -1.63 -12.40
CA LYS A 96 11.50 -1.84 -13.86
C LYS A 96 12.82 -1.72 -14.61
N LYS A 97 13.64 -0.71 -14.30
CA LYS A 97 14.90 -0.43 -15.02
C LYS A 97 15.95 -1.50 -14.80
N ARG A 98 15.99 -2.10 -13.60
CA ARG A 98 17.00 -3.10 -13.21
C ARG A 98 16.46 -4.53 -13.16
N ASP A 99 15.20 -4.73 -13.56
CA ASP A 99 14.48 -6.00 -13.49
C ASP A 99 14.62 -6.70 -12.13
N LEU A 100 14.35 -5.95 -11.06
CA LEU A 100 14.51 -6.43 -9.69
C LEU A 100 13.22 -7.08 -9.17
N ASP A 101 13.36 -8.10 -8.33
CA ASP A 101 12.21 -8.72 -7.65
C ASP A 101 11.74 -7.90 -6.44
N ILE A 102 12.67 -7.29 -5.70
CA ILE A 102 12.42 -6.57 -4.45
C ILE A 102 13.26 -5.28 -4.43
N VAL A 103 12.63 -4.18 -4.01
CA VAL A 103 13.29 -2.90 -3.73
C VAL A 103 12.98 -2.52 -2.29
N SER A 104 14.01 -2.15 -1.53
CA SER A 104 13.89 -1.68 -0.15
C SER A 104 14.63 -0.36 -0.01
N ASP A 105 14.08 0.53 0.82
CA ASP A 105 14.72 1.77 1.20
C ASP A 105 15.43 1.63 2.56
N THR A 106 16.35 2.55 2.85
CA THR A 106 16.99 2.68 4.16
C THR A 106 17.16 4.17 4.49
N ARG A 107 16.86 4.53 5.73
CA ARG A 107 17.12 5.89 6.25
C ARG A 107 18.61 6.14 6.49
N TYR A 108 19.42 5.09 6.56
CA TYR A 108 20.85 5.19 6.81
C TYR A 108 21.61 5.24 5.49
N LYS A 109 22.53 6.18 5.42
CA LYS A 109 23.52 6.30 4.37
C LYS A 109 24.86 5.91 4.99
N ASP A 110 25.60 5.05 4.33
CA ASP A 110 26.99 4.75 4.69
C ASP A 110 27.85 6.02 4.62
#